data_AF-A0A3P5HE66-F1
#
_entry.id   AF-A0A3P5HE66-F1
#
_cell.length_a   1.000
_cell.length_b   1.000
_cell.length_c   1.000
_cell.angle_alpha   90.00
_cell.angle_beta   90.00
_cell.angle_gamma   90.00
#
_symmetry.space_group_name_H-M   'P 1'
#
loop_
_entity.id
_entity.type
_entity.pdbx_description
1 polymer ?
#
loop_
_entity_poly.entity_id
_entity_poly.type
_entity_poly.pdbx_seq_one_letter_code
_entity_poly.pdbx_strand_id
1 'polypeptide(L)'
;MKSEGLTPAQLAERNAEYVTEISRLEKACAALAAENAGLNVFIEEECFVYSSDTPEPIDANDCKPETKVTDAFLAEVRALGLEMFAQKCNSKSEQSFASDIRDNWKLLGEHATDFAAELRKGGKQ
;
A
#
# COMPACT_ATOMS: atom_id res chain seq x y z
N MET A 1 -9.47 32.44 22.19
CA MET A 1 -9.67 31.20 22.97
C MET A 1 -8.57 30.23 22.58
N LYS A 2 -7.72 29.81 23.52
CA LYS A 2 -6.81 28.68 23.27
C LYS A 2 -7.69 27.42 23.27
N SER A 3 -7.69 26.65 22.19
CA SER A 3 -8.30 25.32 22.22
C SER A 3 -7.51 24.47 23.21
N GLU A 4 -8.11 24.12 24.33
CA GLU A 4 -7.52 23.13 25.23
C GLU A 4 -7.40 21.81 24.45
N GLY A 5 -6.17 21.32 24.32
CA GLY A 5 -5.91 20.05 23.66
C GLY A 5 -6.55 18.90 24.43
N LEU A 6 -6.72 17.76 23.76
CA LEU A 6 -7.23 16.54 24.39
C LEU A 6 -6.33 16.13 25.56
N THR A 7 -6.95 15.73 26.67
CA THR A 7 -6.24 15.16 27.82
C THR A 7 -5.60 13.81 27.46
N PRO A 8 -4.59 13.35 28.22
CA PRO A 8 -3.97 12.04 27.97
C PRO A 8 -4.97 10.87 28.00
N ALA A 9 -6.01 10.94 28.84
CA ALA A 9 -7.05 9.92 28.89
C ALA A 9 -7.92 9.91 27.62
N GLN A 10 -8.35 11.09 27.15
CA GLN A 10 -9.12 11.21 25.90
C GLN A 10 -8.30 10.79 24.67
N LEU A 11 -6.98 11.06 24.69
CA LEU A 11 -6.08 10.56 23.65
C LEU A 11 -5.96 9.04 23.67
N ALA A 12 -5.84 8.43 24.86
CA ALA A 12 -5.77 6.98 25.00
C ALA A 12 -7.06 6.29 24.52
N GLU A 13 -8.22 6.84 24.87
CA GLU A 13 -9.53 6.36 24.42
C GLU A 13 -9.66 6.44 22.90
N ARG A 14 -9.39 7.60 22.30
CA ARG A 14 -9.44 7.76 20.85
C ARG A 14 -8.44 6.88 20.10
N ASN A 15 -7.26 6.66 20.68
CA ASN A 15 -6.28 5.73 20.10
C ASN A 15 -6.78 4.29 20.16
N ALA A 16 -7.48 3.88 21.21
CA ALA A 16 -8.09 2.56 21.29
C ALA A 16 -9.17 2.38 20.20
N GLU A 17 -10.02 3.39 20.00
CA GLU A 17 -11.02 3.39 18.92
C GLU A 17 -10.37 3.29 17.54
N TYR A 18 -9.33 4.08 17.27
CA TYR A 18 -8.60 4.01 15.99
C TYR A 18 -7.94 2.65 15.79
N VAL A 19 -7.35 2.05 16.81
CA VAL A 19 -6.75 0.71 16.70
C VAL A 19 -7.82 -0.34 16.37
N THR A 20 -9.00 -0.26 16.99
CA THR A 20 -10.13 -1.14 16.66
C THR A 20 -10.59 -0.95 15.23
N GLU A 21 -10.75 0.29 14.77
CA GLU A 21 -11.22 0.59 13.43
C GLU A 21 -10.18 0.19 12.36
N ILE A 22 -8.89 0.43 12.60
CA ILE A 22 -7.81 -0.03 11.73
C ILE A 22 -7.85 -1.55 11.60
N SER A 23 -7.95 -2.29 12.72
CA SER A 23 -8.02 -3.76 12.66
C SER A 23 -9.26 -4.27 11.90
N ARG A 24 -10.39 -3.56 12.00
CA ARG A 24 -11.60 -3.87 11.23
C ARG A 24 -11.39 -3.64 9.75
N LEU A 25 -10.79 -2.51 9.38
CA LEU A 25 -10.49 -2.14 7.99
C LEU A 25 -9.46 -3.09 7.38
N GLU A 26 -8.41 -3.47 8.10
CA GLU A 26 -7.42 -4.46 7.66
C GLU A 26 -8.06 -5.79 7.30
N LYS A 27 -8.98 -6.29 8.14
CA LYS A 27 -9.73 -7.52 7.85
C LYS A 27 -10.62 -7.38 6.61
N ALA A 28 -11.31 -6.25 6.47
CA ALA A 28 -12.15 -5.98 5.30
C ALA A 28 -11.30 -5.92 4.02
N CYS A 29 -10.15 -5.26 4.06
CA CYS A 29 -9.20 -5.21 2.94
C CYS A 29 -8.66 -6.60 2.59
N ALA A 30 -8.32 -7.43 3.58
CA ALA A 30 -7.86 -8.79 3.33
C ALA A 30 -8.95 -9.66 2.68
N ALA A 31 -10.21 -9.53 3.11
CA ALA A 31 -11.33 -10.22 2.49
C ALA A 31 -11.55 -9.78 1.04
N LEU A 32 -11.54 -8.46 0.77
CA LEU A 32 -11.66 -7.92 -0.58
C LEU A 32 -10.49 -8.34 -1.48
N ALA A 33 -9.27 -8.38 -0.95
CA ALA A 33 -8.11 -8.86 -1.69
C ALA A 33 -8.26 -10.34 -2.08
N ALA A 34 -8.78 -11.18 -1.19
CA ALA A 34 -9.05 -12.59 -1.47
C ALA A 34 -10.16 -12.76 -2.54
N GLU A 35 -11.24 -11.98 -2.45
CA GLU A 35 -12.30 -11.98 -3.45
C GLU A 35 -11.77 -11.55 -4.83
N ASN A 36 -11.00 -10.46 -4.88
CA ASN A 36 -10.37 -9.98 -6.11
C ASN A 36 -9.40 -11.00 -6.71
N ALA A 37 -8.65 -11.74 -5.89
CA ALA A 37 -7.78 -12.81 -6.37
C ALA A 37 -8.60 -13.93 -7.03
N GLY A 38 -9.73 -14.33 -6.43
CA GLY A 38 -10.64 -15.31 -7.02
C GLY A 38 -11.28 -14.84 -8.32
N LEU A 39 -11.72 -13.57 -8.37
CA LEU A 39 -12.27 -12.96 -9.58
C LEU A 39 -11.24 -12.90 -10.71
N ASN A 40 -9.98 -12.60 -10.40
CA ASN A 40 -8.92 -12.59 -11.40
C ASN A 40 -8.70 -13.98 -11.99
N VAL A 41 -8.64 -15.03 -11.16
CA VAL A 41 -8.53 -16.42 -11.64
C VAL A 41 -9.72 -16.79 -12.51
N PHE A 42 -10.95 -16.45 -12.10
CA PHE A 42 -12.14 -16.69 -12.90
C PHE A 42 -12.07 -15.98 -14.27
N ILE A 43 -11.58 -14.74 -14.29
CA ILE A 43 -11.42 -13.97 -15.54
C ILE A 43 -10.36 -14.60 -16.44
N GLU A 44 -9.24 -15.07 -15.88
CA GLU A 44 -8.11 -15.64 -16.63
C GLU A 44 -8.36 -17.06 -17.13
N GLU A 45 -9.11 -17.89 -16.38
CA GLU A 45 -9.24 -19.32 -16.68
C GLU A 45 -10.61 -19.71 -17.25
N GLU A 46 -11.68 -19.00 -16.87
CA GLU A 46 -13.06 -19.45 -17.13
C GLU A 46 -13.97 -18.40 -17.79
N CYS A 47 -13.49 -17.18 -18.04
CA CYS A 47 -14.29 -16.11 -18.62
C CYS A 47 -13.89 -15.81 -20.06
N PHE A 48 -14.88 -15.88 -20.96
CA PHE A 48 -14.68 -15.62 -22.39
C PHE A 48 -15.68 -14.59 -22.91
N VAL A 49 -15.22 -13.72 -23.81
CA VAL A 49 -16.02 -12.68 -24.46
C VAL A 49 -16.36 -13.12 -25.89
N TYR A 50 -17.65 -13.06 -26.22
CA TYR A 50 -18.12 -13.22 -27.59
C TYR A 50 -18.27 -11.83 -28.23
N SER A 51 -17.54 -11.60 -29.32
CA SER A 51 -17.65 -10.40 -30.13
C SER A 51 -18.37 -10.69 -31.44
N SER A 52 -19.03 -9.69 -32.02
CA SER A 52 -19.51 -9.77 -33.41
C SER A 52 -18.38 -9.84 -34.43
N ASP A 53 -17.18 -9.44 -34.03
CA ASP A 53 -16.04 -9.24 -34.93
C ASP A 53 -15.19 -10.50 -35.10
N THR A 54 -15.31 -11.47 -34.18
CA THR A 54 -14.58 -12.74 -34.22
C THR A 54 -15.52 -13.93 -34.03
N PRO A 55 -15.40 -15.00 -34.84
CA PRO A 55 -16.23 -16.20 -34.69
C PRO A 55 -15.82 -17.07 -33.50
N GLU A 56 -14.61 -16.89 -32.97
CA GLU A 56 -14.10 -17.59 -31.80
C GLU A 56 -14.22 -16.70 -30.54
N PRO A 57 -14.56 -17.29 -29.38
CA PRO A 57 -14.56 -16.58 -28.10
C PRO A 57 -13.15 -16.13 -27.73
N ILE A 58 -13.02 -14.88 -27.26
CA ILE A 58 -11.77 -14.25 -26.84
C ILE A 58 -11.64 -14.41 -25.32
N ASP A 59 -10.41 -14.58 -24.82
CA ASP A 59 -10.13 -14.53 -23.39
C ASP A 59 -10.57 -13.18 -22.80
N ALA A 60 -11.35 -13.20 -21.72
CA ALA A 60 -11.83 -11.96 -21.10
C ALA A 60 -10.69 -11.12 -20.52
N ASN A 61 -9.56 -11.74 -20.17
CA ASN A 61 -8.36 -11.04 -19.70
C ASN A 61 -7.76 -10.16 -20.81
N ASP A 62 -7.78 -10.61 -22.07
CA ASP A 62 -7.33 -9.82 -23.23
C ASP A 62 -8.21 -8.59 -23.49
N CYS A 63 -9.45 -8.61 -22.97
CA CYS A 63 -10.42 -7.53 -23.11
C CYS A 63 -10.50 -6.62 -21.87
N LYS A 64 -9.74 -6.91 -20.81
CA LYS A 64 -9.82 -6.16 -19.54
C LYS A 64 -9.26 -4.74 -19.73
N PRO A 65 -10.03 -3.69 -19.39
CA PRO A 65 -9.52 -2.32 -19.49
C PRO A 65 -8.38 -2.09 -18.49
N GLU A 66 -7.34 -1.39 -18.94
CA GLU A 66 -6.24 -0.97 -18.07
C GLU A 66 -6.76 -0.06 -16.95
N THR A 67 -6.36 -0.32 -15.70
CA THR A 67 -6.78 0.44 -14.52
C THR A 67 -5.72 1.43 -14.05
N LYS A 68 -5.23 2.29 -14.96
CA LYS A 68 -4.09 3.19 -14.72
C LYS A 68 -4.20 4.05 -13.46
N VAL A 69 -5.40 4.53 -13.16
CA VAL A 69 -5.65 5.35 -11.96
C VAL A 69 -5.50 4.53 -10.68
N THR A 70 -6.01 3.29 -10.70
CA THR A 70 -5.86 2.34 -9.58
C THR A 70 -4.41 1.96 -9.38
N ASP A 71 -3.68 1.68 -10.46
CA ASP A 71 -2.27 1.30 -10.40
C ASP A 71 -1.42 2.45 -9.85
N ALA A 72 -1.68 3.69 -10.28
CA ALA A 72 -1.05 4.88 -9.73
C ALA A 72 -1.37 5.09 -8.24
N PHE A 73 -2.62 4.86 -7.83
CA PHE A 73 -3.01 4.93 -6.42
C PHE A 73 -2.29 3.87 -5.57
N LEU A 74 -2.20 2.62 -6.04
CA LEU A 74 -1.48 1.55 -5.34
C LEU A 74 0.03 1.84 -5.26
N ALA A 75 0.62 2.40 -6.32
CA ALA A 75 2.00 2.86 -6.30
C ALA A 75 2.23 3.96 -5.24
N GLU A 76 1.31 4.92 -5.12
CA GLU A 76 1.36 5.96 -4.08
C GLU A 76 1.23 5.39 -2.68
N VAL A 77 0.27 4.49 -2.42
CA VAL A 77 0.10 3.84 -1.11
C VAL A 77 1.37 3.10 -0.69
N ARG A 78 2.01 2.38 -1.62
CA ARG A 78 3.28 1.68 -1.36
C ARG A 78 4.44 2.66 -1.12
N ALA A 79 4.51 3.76 -1.88
CA ALA A 79 5.50 4.81 -1.70
C ALA A 79 5.37 5.47 -0.31
N LEU A 80 4.15 5.78 0.12
CA LEU A 80 3.89 6.31 1.47
C LEU A 80 4.32 5.33 2.57
N GLY A 81 4.07 4.03 2.38
CA GLY A 81 4.55 2.99 3.31
C GLY A 81 6.08 2.96 3.43
N LEU A 82 6.79 3.11 2.31
CA LEU A 82 8.25 3.20 2.29
C LEU A 82 8.77 4.49 2.95
N GLU A 83 8.06 5.61 2.80
CA GLU A 83 8.41 6.86 3.48
C GLU A 83 8.24 6.75 5.00
N MET A 84 7.18 6.11 5.48
CA MET A 84 7.01 5.80 6.90
C MET A 84 8.12 4.89 7.42
N PHE A 85 8.52 3.89 6.63
CA PHE A 85 9.66 3.04 6.97
C PHE A 85 10.97 3.82 7.00
N ALA A 86 11.22 4.70 6.02
CA ALA A 86 12.40 5.56 5.99
C ALA A 86 12.47 6.49 7.21
N GLN A 87 11.34 7.09 7.62
CA GLN A 87 11.25 7.87 8.86
C GLN A 87 11.61 7.03 10.09
N LYS A 88 11.14 5.78 10.15
CA LYS A 88 11.47 4.85 11.24
C LYS A 88 12.97 4.53 11.26
N CYS A 89 13.57 4.29 10.10
CA CYS A 89 15.00 4.07 9.93
C CYS A 89 15.82 5.27 10.42
N ASN A 90 15.44 6.49 10.03
CA ASN A 90 16.09 7.72 10.48
C ASN A 90 16.02 7.88 12.00
N SER A 91 14.85 7.64 12.60
CA SER A 91 14.69 7.67 14.06
C SER A 91 15.58 6.63 14.77
N LYS A 92 15.75 5.43 14.18
CA LYS A 92 16.65 4.39 14.71
C LYS A 92 18.12 4.76 14.56
N SER A 93 18.49 5.40 13.47
CA SER A 93 19.83 5.95 13.24
C SER A 93 20.19 6.95 14.35
N GLU A 94 19.32 7.93 14.61
CA GLU A 94 19.51 8.96 15.64
C GLU A 94 19.67 8.40 17.05
N GLN A 95 18.98 7.30 17.36
CA GLN A 95 19.04 6.62 18.66
C GLN A 95 20.30 5.75 18.84
N SER A 96 21.06 5.50 17.77
CA SER A 96 22.18 4.57 17.81
C SER A 96 23.48 5.23 18.30
N PHE A 97 24.08 4.61 19.32
CA PHE A 97 25.38 5.01 19.85
C PHE A 97 26.56 4.47 19.02
N ALA A 98 26.39 3.29 18.40
CA ALA A 98 27.39 2.69 17.53
C ALA A 98 27.27 3.28 16.11
N SER A 99 28.39 3.75 15.56
CA SER A 99 28.43 4.47 14.27
C SER A 99 28.06 3.59 13.09
N ASP A 100 28.53 2.35 13.07
CA ASP A 100 28.17 1.34 12.07
C ASP A 100 26.66 1.07 12.02
N ILE A 101 26.03 0.92 13.20
CA ILE A 101 24.59 0.72 13.31
C ILE A 101 23.83 1.98 12.86
N ARG A 102 24.32 3.17 13.24
CA ARG A 102 23.74 4.46 12.83
C ARG A 102 23.75 4.61 11.30
N ASP A 103 24.89 4.36 10.68
CA ASP A 103 25.08 4.53 9.24
C ASP A 103 24.24 3.52 8.46
N ASN A 104 24.14 2.27 8.93
CA ASN A 104 23.30 1.26 8.32
C ASN A 104 21.80 1.65 8.34
N TRP A 105 21.30 2.11 9.49
CA TRP A 105 19.92 2.59 9.58
C TRP A 105 19.66 3.78 8.66
N LYS A 106 20.62 4.70 8.54
CA LYS A 106 20.49 5.86 7.66
C LYS A 106 20.42 5.42 6.19
N LEU A 107 21.33 4.55 5.77
CA LEU A 107 21.38 4.02 4.41
C LEU A 107 20.09 3.28 4.03
N LEU A 108 19.52 2.49 4.95
CA LEU A 108 18.22 1.84 4.73
C LEU A 108 17.09 2.85 4.50
N GLY A 109 17.08 3.97 5.23
CA GLY A 109 16.10 5.03 5.03
C GLY A 109 16.25 5.73 3.67
N GLU A 110 17.49 5.96 3.23
CA GLU A 110 17.80 6.51 1.91
C GLU A 110 17.30 5.58 0.79
N HIS A 111 17.62 4.28 0.86
CA HIS A 111 17.12 3.30 -0.11
C HIS A 111 15.60 3.19 -0.16
N ALA A 112 14.93 3.22 1.00
CA ALA A 112 13.48 3.20 1.04
C ALA A 112 12.86 4.45 0.40
N THR A 113 13.48 5.62 0.60
CA THR A 113 13.06 6.88 -0.04
C THR A 113 13.23 6.83 -1.55
N ASP A 114 14.36 6.30 -2.03
CA ASP A 114 14.62 6.13 -3.46
C ASP A 114 13.60 5.18 -4.10
N PHE A 115 13.32 4.05 -3.45
CA PHE A 115 12.35 3.08 -3.96
C PHE A 115 10.92 3.66 -3.99
N ALA A 116 10.54 4.47 -3.00
CA ALA A 116 9.28 5.20 -3.01
C ALA A 116 9.15 6.12 -4.23
N ALA A 117 10.24 6.81 -4.59
CA ALA A 117 10.29 7.67 -5.78
C ALA A 117 10.22 6.87 -7.10
N GLU A 118 10.80 5.68 -7.15
CA GLU A 118 10.72 4.78 -8.31
C GLU A 118 9.30 4.27 -8.54
N LEU A 119 8.58 3.89 -7.49
CA LEU A 119 7.18 3.45 -7.60
C LEU A 119 6.30 4.53 -8.24
N ARG A 120 6.47 5.79 -7.85
CA ARG A 120 5.71 6.93 -8.42
C ARG A 120 6.01 7.19 -9.89
N LYS A 121 7.20 6.81 -10.36
CA LYS A 121 7.59 6.93 -11.78
C LYS A 121 7.07 5.77 -12.63
N GLY A 122 6.37 4.79 -12.03
CA GLY A 122 5.97 3.55 -12.70
C GLY A 122 7.13 2.58 -12.90
N GLY A 123 8.13 2.59 -12.00
CA GLY A 123 9.21 1.61 -12.00
C GLY A 123 8.66 0.17 -11.93
N LYS A 124 9.37 -0.79 -12.54
CA LYS A 124 8.97 -2.20 -12.52
C LYS A 124 8.95 -2.70 -11.07
N GLN A 125 7.80 -3.22 -10.65
CA GLN A 125 7.64 -3.98 -9.41
C GLN A 125 8.11 -5.41 -9.60
#